data_AF-A0A2J0LX72-F1
#
_entry.id   AF-A0A2J0LX72-F1
#
_cell.length_a   1.000
_cell.length_b   1.000
_cell.length_c   1.000
_cell.angle_alpha   90.00
_cell.angle_beta   90.00
_cell.angle_gamma   90.00
#
_symmetry.space_group_name_H-M   'P 1'
#
loop_
_entity.id
_entity.type
_entity.pdbx_description
1 polymer ?
#
loop_
_entity_poly.entity_id
_entity_poly.type
_entity_poly.pdbx_seq_one_letter_code
_entity_poly.pdbx_strand_id
1 'polypeptide(L)'
;MIIQYYGDFCFKISTKPAGRATEDIIIWTDPLQKGSGLRSPQGQVDIVFLSHGEKAEIKDVLKEETIVFDVPGEYAAKGISALGFPTHSDMSEGMERGQNTIFILESEDIHICYLGALGHDIAPELLDKLNGVDILFIPVGGSDTLGAKVAADLARKIEPKIIIPMHYKIPGLTLSLETEQAFCDAIGNCPAQTISKLNVKKKDIEEKKGEVVLLERGI
;
A
#
# COMPACT_ATOMS: atom_id res chain seq x y z
N MET A 1 -7.15 -3.92 -13.51
CA MET A 1 -6.44 -4.17 -12.25
C MET A 1 -7.34 -4.80 -11.19
N ILE A 2 -6.82 -5.72 -10.38
CA ILE A 2 -7.50 -6.35 -9.24
C ILE A 2 -6.62 -6.21 -8.00
N ILE A 3 -7.16 -5.68 -6.91
CA ILE A 3 -6.46 -5.47 -5.64
C ILE A 3 -7.11 -6.34 -4.57
N GLN A 4 -6.30 -7.11 -3.84
CA GLN A 4 -6.71 -7.98 -2.75
C GLN A 4 -5.87 -7.69 -1.51
N TYR A 5 -6.51 -7.61 -0.35
CA TYR A 5 -5.84 -7.37 0.93
C TYR A 5 -5.56 -8.70 1.64
N TYR A 6 -4.32 -8.91 2.09
CA TYR A 6 -3.90 -10.10 2.83
C TYR A 6 -3.68 -9.83 4.32
N GLY A 7 -3.78 -8.57 4.73
CA GLY A 7 -3.63 -8.12 6.10
C GLY A 7 -2.38 -7.29 6.30
N ASP A 8 -2.39 -6.50 7.36
CA ASP A 8 -1.28 -5.62 7.74
C ASP A 8 -0.95 -4.62 6.61
N PHE A 9 0.25 -4.69 6.06
CA PHE A 9 0.71 -3.91 4.91
C PHE A 9 0.54 -4.66 3.57
N CYS A 10 0.11 -5.92 3.60
CA CYS A 10 0.22 -6.81 2.46
C CYS A 10 -0.97 -6.76 1.50
N PHE A 11 -0.71 -6.37 0.26
CA PHE A 11 -1.67 -6.43 -0.86
C PHE A 11 -1.12 -7.27 -1.99
N LYS A 12 -2.02 -7.98 -2.67
CA LYS A 12 -1.77 -8.59 -3.98
C LYS A 12 -2.49 -7.77 -5.04
N ILE A 13 -1.74 -7.29 -6.03
CA ILE A 13 -2.24 -6.52 -7.16
C ILE A 13 -1.98 -7.33 -8.44
N SER A 14 -3.06 -7.73 -9.10
CA SER A 14 -3.00 -8.31 -10.45
C SER A 14 -3.28 -7.23 -11.47
N THR A 15 -2.34 -6.97 -12.37
CA THR A 15 -2.43 -5.89 -13.34
C THR A 15 -1.82 -6.26 -14.68
N LYS A 16 -2.11 -5.49 -15.72
CA LYS A 16 -1.53 -5.70 -17.05
C LYS A 16 -0.25 -4.90 -17.21
N PRO A 17 0.79 -5.46 -17.86
CA PRO A 17 2.00 -4.72 -18.15
C PRO A 17 1.75 -3.65 -19.21
N ALA A 18 2.50 -2.56 -19.16
CA ALA A 18 2.56 -1.61 -20.27
C ALA A 18 3.18 -2.26 -21.52
N GLY A 19 2.74 -1.81 -22.70
CA GLY A 19 3.27 -2.27 -23.99
C GLY A 19 2.53 -3.47 -24.58
N ARG A 20 3.27 -4.42 -25.18
CA ARG A 20 2.70 -5.53 -25.99
C ARG A 20 2.57 -6.85 -25.23
N ALA A 21 3.07 -6.93 -23.99
CA ALA A 21 2.96 -8.15 -23.19
C ALA A 21 1.48 -8.39 -22.79
N THR A 22 1.05 -9.66 -22.81
CA THR A 22 -0.35 -10.03 -22.60
C THR A 22 -0.61 -10.79 -21.31
N GLU A 23 0.44 -11.28 -20.67
CA GLU A 23 0.34 -11.99 -19.38
C GLU A 23 0.18 -10.98 -18.24
N ASP A 24 -0.74 -11.26 -17.32
CA ASP A 24 -0.94 -10.43 -16.14
C ASP A 24 0.30 -10.50 -15.24
N ILE A 25 0.68 -9.36 -14.67
CA ILE A 25 1.75 -9.22 -13.69
C ILE A 25 1.15 -9.27 -12.30
N ILE A 26 1.74 -10.09 -11.42
CA ILE A 26 1.37 -10.19 -10.02
C ILE A 26 2.37 -9.42 -9.16
N ILE A 27 1.88 -8.38 -8.48
CA ILE A 27 2.65 -7.54 -7.58
C ILE A 27 2.22 -7.82 -6.14
N TRP A 28 3.16 -8.00 -5.22
CA TRP A 28 2.89 -7.96 -3.78
C TRP A 28 3.52 -6.72 -3.14
N THR A 29 2.86 -6.19 -2.12
CA THR A 29 3.43 -5.19 -1.20
C THR A 29 3.66 -5.85 0.15
N ASP A 30 4.75 -5.50 0.83
CA ASP A 30 5.14 -5.91 2.19
C ASP A 30 4.60 -7.29 2.62
N PRO A 31 5.07 -8.39 1.99
CA PRO A 31 4.61 -9.74 2.32
C PRO A 31 4.75 -10.05 3.81
N LEU A 32 3.72 -10.67 4.38
CA LEU A 32 3.62 -10.97 5.80
C LEU A 32 4.77 -11.87 6.27
N GLN A 33 5.43 -11.43 7.35
CA GLN A 33 6.50 -12.19 7.99
C GLN A 33 5.95 -13.32 8.87
N LYS A 34 6.80 -14.31 9.16
CA LYS A 34 6.48 -15.35 10.14
C LYS A 34 6.24 -14.73 11.51
N GLY A 35 5.16 -15.13 12.19
CA GLY A 35 4.82 -14.65 13.53
C GLY A 35 3.83 -13.48 13.56
N SER A 36 3.48 -12.89 12.41
CA SER A 36 2.39 -11.90 12.30
C SER A 36 1.01 -12.44 12.68
N GLY A 37 0.87 -13.77 12.75
CA GLY A 37 -0.41 -14.48 12.90
C GLY A 37 -1.19 -14.64 11.60
N LEU A 38 -0.71 -14.00 10.52
CA LEU A 38 -1.31 -14.02 9.19
C LEU A 38 -0.43 -14.80 8.19
N ARG A 39 -0.92 -14.96 6.96
CA ARG A 39 -0.22 -15.67 5.89
C ARG A 39 -0.20 -14.82 4.63
N SER A 40 0.99 -14.72 4.03
CA SER A 40 1.19 -14.10 2.72
C SER A 40 0.37 -14.78 1.62
N PRO A 41 0.12 -14.08 0.49
CA PRO A 41 -0.51 -14.70 -0.66
C PRO A 41 0.25 -15.94 -1.13
N GLN A 42 -0.49 -16.91 -1.65
CA GLN A 42 0.10 -18.09 -2.29
C GLN A 42 0.20 -17.91 -3.81
N GLY A 43 1.15 -18.60 -4.42
CA GLY A 43 1.30 -18.68 -5.87
C GLY A 43 2.56 -17.99 -6.39
N GLN A 44 2.52 -17.57 -7.65
CA GLN A 44 3.59 -16.82 -8.29
C GLN A 44 3.46 -15.33 -7.97
N VAL A 45 4.61 -14.68 -7.79
CA VAL A 45 4.75 -13.23 -7.67
C VAL A 45 5.87 -12.78 -8.58
N ASP A 46 5.60 -11.74 -9.36
CA ASP A 46 6.52 -11.21 -10.34
C ASP A 46 7.38 -10.09 -9.77
N ILE A 47 6.76 -9.21 -9.00
CA ILE A 47 7.38 -8.04 -8.39
C ILE A 47 6.92 -7.91 -6.94
N VAL A 48 7.84 -7.63 -6.03
CA VAL A 48 7.55 -7.26 -4.64
C VAL A 48 8.06 -5.86 -4.37
N PHE A 49 7.20 -5.01 -3.83
CA PHE A 49 7.59 -3.73 -3.25
C PHE A 49 7.68 -3.90 -1.74
N LEU A 50 8.87 -3.66 -1.19
CA LEU A 50 9.15 -3.65 0.24
C LEU A 50 9.34 -2.19 0.68
N SER A 51 8.33 -1.61 1.30
CA SER A 51 8.43 -0.24 1.84
C SER A 51 9.35 -0.20 3.05
N HIS A 52 9.36 -1.26 3.85
CA HIS A 52 10.19 -1.44 5.01
C HIS A 52 10.63 -2.92 5.10
N GLY A 53 11.59 -3.17 5.99
CA GLY A 53 12.16 -4.49 6.17
C GLY A 53 13.16 -4.87 5.07
N GLU A 54 13.63 -6.11 5.13
CA GLU A 54 14.69 -6.60 4.24
C GLU A 54 14.23 -7.81 3.45
N LYS A 55 14.73 -7.95 2.21
CA LYS A 55 14.47 -9.13 1.35
C LYS A 55 14.75 -10.46 2.06
N ALA A 56 15.72 -10.50 2.98
CA ALA A 56 16.07 -11.69 3.75
C ALA A 56 14.92 -12.20 4.64
N GLU A 57 14.04 -11.32 5.10
CA GLU A 57 12.93 -11.62 6.02
C GLU A 57 11.77 -12.34 5.31
N ILE A 58 11.63 -12.10 4.00
CA ILE A 58 10.57 -12.67 3.17
C ILE A 58 11.05 -13.74 2.19
N LYS A 59 12.33 -14.14 2.25
CA LYS A 59 12.93 -15.10 1.30
C LYS A 59 12.14 -16.41 1.13
N ASP A 60 11.45 -16.85 2.18
CA ASP A 60 10.70 -18.10 2.18
C ASP A 60 9.41 -18.05 1.35
N VAL A 61 8.92 -16.84 1.02
CA VAL A 61 7.74 -16.65 0.15
C VAL A 61 8.10 -16.23 -1.26
N LEU A 62 9.38 -15.94 -1.51
CA LEU A 62 9.89 -15.52 -2.82
C LEU A 62 10.29 -16.71 -3.67
N LYS A 63 10.14 -16.58 -4.99
CA LYS A 63 10.74 -17.48 -5.97
C LYS A 63 12.00 -16.84 -6.56
N GLU A 64 12.85 -17.65 -7.21
CA GLU A 64 14.12 -17.17 -7.77
C GLU A 64 13.92 -16.07 -8.81
N GLU A 65 12.84 -16.13 -9.59
CA GLU A 65 12.49 -15.17 -10.64
C GLU A 65 11.79 -13.89 -10.15
N THR A 66 11.53 -13.77 -8.85
CA THR A 66 10.84 -12.61 -8.28
C THR A 66 11.76 -11.41 -8.19
N ILE A 67 11.31 -10.28 -8.76
CA ILE A 67 11.99 -8.99 -8.66
C ILE A 67 11.55 -8.33 -7.36
N VAL A 68 12.49 -7.80 -6.58
CA VAL A 68 12.20 -7.13 -5.30
C VAL A 68 12.75 -5.71 -5.38
N PHE A 69 11.91 -4.73 -5.02
CA PHE A 69 12.28 -3.34 -4.86
C PHE A 69 12.16 -3.00 -3.37
N ASP A 70 13.32 -2.86 -2.71
CA ASP A 70 13.48 -2.72 -1.26
C ASP A 70 14.29 -1.48 -0.86
N VAL A 71 14.52 -0.57 -1.81
CA VAL A 71 15.18 0.72 -1.59
C VAL A 71 14.42 1.83 -2.32
N PRO A 72 14.69 3.11 -2.02
CA PRO A 72 14.21 4.23 -2.82
C PRO A 72 14.92 4.32 -4.18
N GLY A 73 14.21 4.78 -5.21
CA GLY A 73 14.78 4.90 -6.56
C GLY A 73 13.73 4.91 -7.67
N GLU A 74 14.19 4.88 -8.92
CA GLU A 74 13.33 4.76 -10.09
C GLU A 74 13.39 3.32 -10.62
N TYR A 75 12.23 2.73 -10.88
CA TYR A 75 12.10 1.33 -11.25
C TYR A 75 11.29 1.18 -12.54
N ALA A 76 11.75 0.28 -13.40
CA ALA A 76 10.98 -0.20 -14.55
C ALA A 76 11.26 -1.69 -14.72
N ALA A 77 10.26 -2.54 -14.50
CA ALA A 77 10.39 -3.99 -14.67
C ALA A 77 9.07 -4.61 -15.12
N LYS A 78 9.15 -5.60 -16.02
CA LYS A 78 7.98 -6.34 -16.53
C LYS A 78 6.81 -5.43 -16.97
N GLY A 79 7.12 -4.26 -17.54
CA GLY A 79 6.11 -3.29 -18.00
C GLY A 79 5.42 -2.50 -16.89
N ILE A 80 5.92 -2.54 -15.65
CA ILE A 80 5.49 -1.72 -14.52
C ILE A 80 6.58 -0.68 -14.27
N SER A 81 6.18 0.59 -14.14
CA SER A 81 7.05 1.68 -13.70
C SER A 81 6.70 2.08 -12.28
N ALA A 82 7.71 2.43 -11.48
CA ALA A 82 7.52 2.92 -10.14
C ALA A 82 8.60 3.90 -9.69
N LEU A 83 8.25 4.78 -8.75
CA LEU A 83 9.14 5.70 -8.06
C LEU A 83 9.09 5.41 -6.56
N GLY A 84 10.25 5.26 -5.93
CA GLY A 84 10.41 5.06 -4.49
C GLY A 84 11.04 6.30 -3.85
N PHE A 85 10.41 6.83 -2.81
CA PHE A 85 10.87 8.03 -2.08
C PHE A 85 11.24 7.68 -0.63
N PRO A 86 12.43 8.12 -0.15
CA PRO A 86 12.84 7.85 1.23
C PRO A 86 11.96 8.63 2.22
N THR A 87 11.51 7.92 3.25
CA THR A 87 10.74 8.41 4.40
C THR A 87 11.08 7.56 5.63
N HIS A 88 10.38 7.78 6.74
CA HIS A 88 10.65 7.07 7.99
C HIS A 88 9.37 6.54 8.63
N SER A 89 9.52 5.48 9.41
CA SER A 89 8.42 4.89 10.18
C SER A 89 8.21 5.58 11.53
N ASP A 90 8.92 6.67 11.81
CA ASP A 90 8.84 7.44 13.05
C ASP A 90 9.08 8.94 12.82
N MET A 91 8.91 9.73 13.88
CA MET A 91 9.16 11.19 13.89
C MET A 91 10.63 11.55 14.14
N SER A 92 11.48 10.55 14.32
CA SER A 92 12.87 10.63 14.77
C SER A 92 13.84 10.19 13.65
N GLU A 93 13.50 10.48 12.40
CA GLU A 93 14.31 10.17 11.20
C GLU A 93 14.72 8.69 11.08
N GLY A 94 13.85 7.79 11.51
CA GLY A 94 14.05 6.34 11.43
C GLY A 94 14.91 5.78 12.56
N MET A 95 15.27 6.58 13.57
CA MET A 95 16.08 6.11 14.71
C MET A 95 15.36 5.10 15.60
N GLU A 96 14.03 5.12 15.65
CA GLU A 96 13.25 4.28 16.55
C GLU A 96 12.68 3.05 15.84
N ARG A 97 12.25 3.21 14.59
CA ARG A 97 11.47 2.21 13.83
C ARG A 97 11.99 1.96 12.43
N GLY A 98 13.06 2.64 12.04
CA GLY A 98 13.75 2.42 10.77
C GLY A 98 13.21 3.23 9.61
N GLN A 99 13.72 2.88 8.43
CA GLN A 99 13.44 3.54 7.17
C GLN A 99 12.13 3.04 6.57
N ASN A 100 11.47 3.90 5.81
CA ASN A 100 10.29 3.58 5.01
C ASN A 100 10.45 4.13 3.59
N THR A 101 9.93 3.43 2.60
CA THR A 101 9.90 3.88 1.21
C THR A 101 8.46 4.02 0.75
N ILE A 102 8.05 5.25 0.42
CA ILE A 102 6.79 5.47 -0.29
C ILE A 102 6.99 5.07 -1.75
N PHE A 103 6.11 4.22 -2.28
CA PHE A 103 6.15 3.85 -3.69
C PHE A 103 4.97 4.45 -4.45
N ILE A 104 5.24 5.05 -5.60
CA ILE A 104 4.24 5.39 -6.61
C ILE A 104 4.39 4.41 -7.76
N LEU A 105 3.36 3.61 -8.02
CA LEU A 105 3.30 2.63 -9.10
C LEU A 105 2.42 3.17 -10.23
N GLU A 106 2.80 2.92 -11.47
CA GLU A 106 1.94 3.19 -12.63
C GLU A 106 1.70 1.90 -13.42
N SER A 107 0.41 1.58 -13.63
CA SER A 107 -0.02 0.45 -14.46
C SER A 107 -1.46 0.65 -14.91
N GLU A 108 -1.79 0.22 -16.13
CA GLU A 108 -3.13 0.40 -16.73
C GLU A 108 -3.62 1.87 -16.69
N ASP A 109 -2.70 2.83 -16.87
CA ASP A 109 -2.92 4.28 -16.74
C ASP A 109 -3.43 4.73 -15.35
N ILE A 110 -3.25 3.90 -14.32
CA ILE A 110 -3.64 4.18 -12.94
C ILE A 110 -2.39 4.45 -12.10
N HIS A 111 -2.36 5.60 -11.43
CA HIS A 111 -1.31 5.97 -10.47
C HIS A 111 -1.69 5.51 -9.07
N ILE A 112 -0.91 4.58 -8.53
CA ILE A 112 -1.13 4.03 -7.20
C ILE A 112 -0.05 4.58 -6.29
N CYS A 113 -0.40 5.05 -5.10
CA CYS A 113 0.56 5.43 -4.07
C CYS A 113 0.43 4.49 -2.88
N TYR A 114 1.55 3.87 -2.52
CA TYR A 114 1.69 3.01 -1.38
C TYR A 114 2.56 3.69 -0.33
N LEU A 115 1.96 4.13 0.78
CA LEU A 115 2.69 4.89 1.80
C LEU A 115 3.58 4.02 2.70
N GLY A 116 3.41 2.69 2.68
CA GLY A 116 4.13 1.80 3.58
C GLY A 116 3.85 2.09 5.06
N ALA A 117 4.85 1.89 5.89
CA ALA A 117 4.82 2.12 7.34
C ALA A 117 5.10 3.59 7.72
N LEU A 118 4.65 4.57 6.90
CA LEU A 118 4.89 5.99 7.14
C LEU A 118 4.50 6.39 8.58
N GLY A 119 5.43 7.02 9.31
CA GLY A 119 5.24 7.42 10.71
C GLY A 119 5.18 8.93 10.95
N HIS A 120 5.31 9.74 9.90
CA HIS A 120 5.36 11.20 9.98
C HIS A 120 4.58 11.87 8.84
N ASP A 121 4.26 13.16 9.00
CA ASP A 121 3.65 13.96 7.93
C ASP A 121 4.65 14.17 6.77
N ILE A 122 4.13 14.42 5.57
CA ILE A 122 4.95 14.51 4.35
C ILE A 122 5.37 15.96 4.10
N ALA A 123 6.64 16.19 3.76
CA ALA A 123 7.15 17.51 3.38
C ALA A 123 6.47 18.01 2.09
N PRO A 124 6.26 19.34 1.92
CA PRO A 124 5.58 19.89 0.74
C PRO A 124 6.16 19.41 -0.59
N GLU A 125 7.48 19.28 -0.69
CA GLU A 125 8.17 18.86 -1.92
C GLU A 125 7.82 17.43 -2.33
N LEU A 126 7.62 16.55 -1.35
CA LEU A 126 7.19 15.18 -1.60
C LEU A 126 5.68 15.11 -1.83
N LEU A 127 4.88 15.93 -1.12
CA LEU A 127 3.44 16.04 -1.35
C LEU A 127 3.15 16.42 -2.81
N ASP A 128 3.92 17.35 -3.39
CA ASP A 128 3.79 17.74 -4.79
C ASP A 128 4.03 16.57 -5.76
N LYS A 129 4.86 15.59 -5.39
CA LYS A 129 5.09 14.36 -6.18
C LYS A 129 3.93 13.37 -6.08
N LEU A 130 3.10 13.48 -5.05
CA LEU A 130 1.91 12.64 -4.85
C LEU A 130 0.66 13.21 -5.54
N ASN A 131 0.76 14.39 -6.17
CA ASN A 131 -0.33 14.97 -6.93
C ASN A 131 -0.75 14.07 -8.10
N GLY A 132 -2.06 13.87 -8.26
CA GLY A 132 -2.61 13.05 -9.35
C GLY A 132 -2.68 11.56 -9.05
N VAL A 133 -2.36 11.13 -7.83
CA VAL A 133 -2.57 9.75 -7.39
C VAL A 133 -4.05 9.35 -7.52
N ASP A 134 -4.30 8.22 -8.17
CA ASP A 134 -5.62 7.66 -8.32
C ASP A 134 -6.03 6.82 -7.10
N ILE A 135 -5.13 5.97 -6.60
CA ILE A 135 -5.39 5.06 -5.49
C ILE A 135 -4.32 5.25 -4.42
N LEU A 136 -4.73 5.58 -3.20
CA LEU A 136 -3.83 5.75 -2.06
C LEU A 136 -4.00 4.60 -1.06
N PHE A 137 -2.93 3.87 -0.77
CA PHE A 137 -2.86 2.98 0.39
C PHE A 137 -2.23 3.71 1.57
N ILE A 138 -2.95 3.78 2.70
CA ILE A 138 -2.57 4.60 3.84
C ILE A 138 -2.66 3.83 5.16
N PRO A 139 -1.60 3.78 5.99
CA PRO A 139 -1.68 3.13 7.30
C PRO A 139 -2.54 3.96 8.26
N VAL A 140 -3.38 3.28 9.06
CA VAL A 140 -4.33 3.96 9.97
C VAL A 140 -4.41 3.37 11.38
N GLY A 141 -3.64 2.32 11.68
CA GLY A 141 -3.68 1.62 12.97
C GLY A 141 -3.02 2.35 14.13
N GLY A 142 -2.37 3.49 13.88
CA GLY A 142 -1.63 4.25 14.89
C GLY A 142 -0.47 3.44 15.48
N SER A 143 0.00 3.81 16.67
CA SER A 143 1.12 3.18 17.40
C SER A 143 2.49 3.29 16.73
N ASP A 144 2.67 2.63 15.59
CA ASP A 144 3.90 2.45 14.81
C ASP A 144 3.88 3.07 13.42
N THR A 145 2.77 3.70 13.07
CA THR A 145 2.58 4.45 11.83
C THR A 145 1.77 5.73 12.10
N LEU A 146 1.30 6.38 11.04
CA LEU A 146 0.36 7.50 11.12
C LEU A 146 -0.83 7.18 12.03
N GLY A 147 -1.11 8.10 12.96
CA GLY A 147 -2.38 8.10 13.68
C GLY A 147 -3.55 8.45 12.75
N ALA A 148 -4.73 7.89 13.02
CA ALA A 148 -5.92 8.03 12.19
C ALA A 148 -6.26 9.46 11.74
N LYS A 149 -6.11 10.47 12.61
CA LYS A 149 -6.37 11.88 12.26
C LYS A 149 -5.36 12.43 11.26
N VAL A 150 -4.07 12.15 11.50
CA VAL A 150 -2.99 12.59 10.61
C VAL A 150 -3.12 11.90 9.26
N ALA A 151 -3.48 10.61 9.25
CA ALA A 151 -3.79 9.88 8.02
C ALA A 151 -4.96 10.50 7.24
N ALA A 152 -6.06 10.86 7.92
CA ALA A 152 -7.19 11.52 7.26
C ALA A 152 -6.83 12.89 6.68
N ASP A 153 -6.04 13.69 7.42
CA ASP A 153 -5.57 14.98 6.93
C ASP A 153 -4.61 14.83 5.74
N LEU A 154 -3.70 13.85 5.78
CA LEU A 154 -2.81 13.56 4.66
C LEU A 154 -3.59 13.10 3.41
N ALA A 155 -4.58 12.22 3.57
CA ALA A 155 -5.44 11.82 2.46
C ALA A 155 -6.19 13.01 1.84
N ARG A 156 -6.62 13.99 2.65
CA ARG A 156 -7.22 15.24 2.14
C ARG A 156 -6.22 16.14 1.42
N LYS A 157 -4.95 16.17 1.84
CA LYS A 157 -3.90 16.93 1.14
C LYS A 157 -3.54 16.30 -0.21
N ILE A 158 -3.50 14.98 -0.30
CA ILE A 158 -3.15 14.23 -1.52
C ILE A 158 -4.30 14.24 -2.53
N GLU A 159 -5.55 14.33 -2.05
CA GLU A 159 -6.77 14.31 -2.87
C GLU A 159 -6.87 13.11 -3.85
N PRO A 160 -6.64 11.86 -3.40
CA PRO A 160 -6.71 10.70 -4.28
C PRO A 160 -8.17 10.40 -4.67
N LYS A 161 -8.36 9.64 -5.75
CA LYS A 161 -9.71 9.23 -6.18
C LYS A 161 -10.28 8.12 -5.30
N ILE A 162 -9.44 7.16 -4.93
CA ILE A 162 -9.74 6.07 -3.99
C ILE A 162 -8.74 6.08 -2.83
N ILE A 163 -9.24 5.87 -1.62
CA ILE A 163 -8.43 5.70 -0.41
C ILE A 163 -8.65 4.28 0.14
N ILE A 164 -7.58 3.53 0.33
CA ILE A 164 -7.58 2.19 0.92
C ILE A 164 -6.80 2.26 2.23
N PRO A 165 -7.48 2.36 3.39
CA PRO A 165 -6.79 2.26 4.66
C PRO A 165 -6.19 0.85 4.83
N MET A 166 -5.04 0.78 5.49
CA MET A 166 -4.30 -0.46 5.77
C MET A 166 -3.68 -0.42 7.17
N HIS A 167 -3.02 -1.52 7.57
CA HIS A 167 -2.33 -1.62 8.84
C HIS A 167 -3.19 -1.16 10.03
N TYR A 168 -4.31 -1.83 10.25
CA TYR A 168 -5.20 -1.64 11.39
C TYR A 168 -5.59 -2.99 11.96
N LYS A 169 -6.22 -2.99 13.13
CA LYS A 169 -6.59 -4.20 13.84
C LYS A 169 -7.55 -5.06 13.02
N ILE A 170 -7.11 -6.26 12.68
CA ILE A 170 -7.92 -7.27 11.99
C ILE A 170 -7.85 -8.63 12.70
N PRO A 171 -8.86 -9.51 12.53
CA PRO A 171 -8.83 -10.85 13.10
C PRO A 171 -7.59 -11.64 12.65
N GLY A 172 -6.84 -12.16 13.64
CA GLY A 172 -5.65 -12.99 13.42
C GLY A 172 -4.32 -12.24 13.44
N LEU A 173 -4.32 -10.91 13.39
CA LEU A 173 -3.10 -10.11 13.55
C LEU A 173 -2.68 -10.09 15.03
N THR A 174 -1.40 -10.32 15.30
CA THR A 174 -0.85 -10.35 16.67
C THR A 174 -0.52 -8.97 17.22
N LEU A 175 -0.39 -7.96 16.36
CA LEU A 175 -0.09 -6.57 16.72
C LEU A 175 -1.28 -5.89 17.41
N SER A 176 -0.97 -5.06 18.41
CA SER A 176 -1.94 -4.25 19.12
C SER A 176 -2.15 -2.90 18.40
N LEU A 177 -3.03 -2.89 17.40
CA LEU A 177 -3.37 -1.70 16.61
C LEU A 177 -4.76 -1.15 16.97
N GLU A 178 -5.01 0.10 16.60
CA GLU A 178 -6.35 0.68 16.53
C GLU A 178 -7.15 0.06 15.38
N THR A 179 -8.48 0.11 15.46
CA THR A 179 -9.35 -0.26 14.34
C THR A 179 -9.44 0.88 13.32
N GLU A 180 -9.92 0.58 12.13
CA GLU A 180 -10.19 1.55 11.06
C GLU A 180 -11.22 2.63 11.46
N GLN A 181 -11.99 2.40 12.54
CA GLN A 181 -13.07 3.28 12.97
C GLN A 181 -12.59 4.72 13.24
N ALA A 182 -11.44 4.89 13.90
CA ALA A 182 -10.92 6.22 14.20
C ALA A 182 -10.60 7.00 12.92
N PHE A 183 -10.11 6.31 11.87
CA PHE A 183 -9.88 6.91 10.56
C PHE A 183 -11.21 7.22 9.86
N CYS A 184 -12.16 6.30 9.93
CA CYS A 184 -13.50 6.49 9.36
C CYS A 184 -14.25 7.68 9.95
N ASP A 185 -14.14 7.90 11.26
CA ASP A 185 -14.70 9.05 11.95
C ASP A 185 -14.01 10.35 11.52
N ALA A 186 -12.69 10.32 11.33
CA ALA A 186 -11.91 11.48 10.93
C ALA A 186 -12.14 11.90 9.47
N ILE A 187 -12.19 10.93 8.54
CA ILE A 187 -12.39 11.16 7.11
C ILE A 187 -13.87 11.44 6.78
N GLY A 188 -14.81 10.77 7.47
CA GLY A 188 -16.25 11.05 7.45
C GLY A 188 -17.05 10.37 6.33
N ASN A 189 -16.41 9.55 5.48
CA ASN A 189 -17.05 8.96 4.30
C ASN A 189 -16.71 7.46 4.08
N CYS A 190 -16.37 6.74 5.15
CA CYS A 190 -16.16 5.29 5.05
C CYS A 190 -17.43 4.52 4.65
N PRO A 191 -17.29 3.43 3.88
CA PRO A 191 -18.40 2.55 3.55
C PRO A 191 -18.82 1.72 4.77
N ALA A 192 -20.09 1.30 4.79
CA ALA A 192 -20.62 0.44 5.87
C ALA A 192 -20.19 -1.03 5.75
N GLN A 193 -19.67 -1.44 4.59
CA GLN A 193 -19.31 -2.83 4.30
C GLN A 193 -17.92 -2.91 3.68
N THR A 194 -17.23 -4.01 3.99
CA THR A 194 -15.97 -4.40 3.36
C THR A 194 -16.23 -5.16 2.07
N ILE A 195 -15.25 -5.16 1.16
CA ILE A 195 -15.25 -6.00 -0.05
C ILE A 195 -14.00 -6.89 -0.07
N SER A 196 -14.13 -8.11 -0.58
CA SER A 196 -13.01 -9.07 -0.65
C SER A 196 -11.92 -8.73 -1.67
N LYS A 197 -12.29 -7.96 -2.70
CA LYS A 197 -11.38 -7.48 -3.74
C LYS A 197 -11.94 -6.23 -4.41
N LEU A 198 -11.04 -5.34 -4.83
CA LEU A 198 -11.37 -4.19 -5.66
C LEU A 198 -10.97 -4.49 -7.10
N ASN A 199 -11.96 -4.56 -8.00
CA ASN A 199 -11.70 -4.60 -9.44
C ASN A 199 -11.84 -3.18 -9.99
N VAL A 200 -10.79 -2.68 -10.64
CA VAL A 200 -10.74 -1.29 -11.06
C VAL A 200 -10.13 -1.16 -12.46
N LYS A 201 -10.72 -0.25 -13.25
CA LYS A 201 -10.20 0.24 -14.53
C LYS A 201 -10.15 1.76 -14.48
N LYS A 202 -9.32 2.38 -15.31
CA LYS A 202 -9.15 3.84 -15.33
C LYS A 202 -10.48 4.61 -15.44
N LYS A 203 -11.36 4.19 -16.34
CA LYS A 203 -12.70 4.79 -16.52
C LYS A 203 -13.60 4.71 -15.27
N ASP A 204 -13.37 3.73 -14.39
CA ASP A 204 -14.23 3.50 -13.21
C ASP A 204 -13.85 4.44 -12.04
N ILE A 205 -12.70 5.13 -12.14
CA ILE A 205 -12.18 6.01 -11.10
C ILE A 205 -12.18 7.48 -11.48
N GLU A 206 -12.30 7.84 -12.76
CA GLU A 206 -12.22 9.22 -13.24
C GLU A 206 -13.17 10.21 -12.51
N GLU A 207 -14.36 9.75 -12.13
CA GLU A 207 -15.36 10.57 -11.45
C GLU A 207 -15.28 10.50 -9.92
N LYS A 208 -14.46 9.61 -9.36
CA LYS A 208 -14.34 9.42 -7.91
C LYS A 208 -13.51 10.53 -7.27
N LYS A 209 -13.88 10.89 -6.04
CA LYS A 209 -13.21 11.93 -5.24
C LYS A 209 -13.10 11.47 -3.80
N GLY A 210 -11.92 10.96 -3.42
CA GLY A 210 -11.65 10.50 -2.06
C GLY A 210 -12.57 9.38 -1.58
N GLU A 211 -13.03 8.49 -2.46
CA GLU A 211 -13.89 7.38 -2.06
C GLU A 211 -13.08 6.37 -1.23
N VAL A 212 -13.51 6.12 0.01
CA VAL A 212 -12.86 5.12 0.86
C VAL A 212 -13.36 3.72 0.49
N VAL A 213 -12.42 2.79 0.32
CA VAL A 213 -12.70 1.37 0.09
C VAL A 213 -12.07 0.55 1.21
N LEU A 214 -12.91 -0.12 2.00
CA LEU A 214 -12.46 -1.06 3.02
C LEU A 214 -12.37 -2.46 2.42
N LEU A 215 -11.19 -3.07 2.51
CA LEU A 215 -10.96 -4.43 2.04
C LEU A 215 -10.99 -5.40 3.23
N GLU A 216 -11.71 -6.51 3.08
CA GLU A 216 -11.58 -7.63 4.00
C GLU A 216 -10.44 -8.56 3.56
N ARG A 217 -9.86 -9.26 4.54
CA ARG A 217 -8.73 -10.16 4.30
C ARG A 217 -9.15 -11.32 3.39
N GLY A 218 -8.45 -11.48 2.27
CA GLY A 218 -8.51 -12.68 1.45
C GLY A 218 -7.90 -13.87 2.19
N ILE A 219 -8.66 -14.95 2.33
CA ILE A 219 -8.21 -16.22 2.93
C ILE A 219 -7.74 -17.16 1.82
#